data_AF-A0A4R3H678-F1
#
_entry.id   AF-A0A4R3H678-F1
#
_cell.length_a   1.000
_cell.length_b   1.000
_cell.length_c   1.000
_cell.angle_alpha   90.00
_cell.angle_beta   90.00
_cell.angle_gamma   90.00
#
_symmetry.space_group_name_H-M   'P 1'
#
loop_
_entity.id
_entity.type
_entity.pdbx_description
1 polymer ?
#
loop_
_entity_poly.entity_id
_entity_poly.type
_entity_poly.pdbx_seq_one_letter_code
_entity_poly.pdbx_strand_id
1 'polypeptide(L)'
;MPTPTCVWDLKATLGEGPIWSAEEQAVWFVDIKSHKVHRFHPASGATASFDAPDQVTFLAPRAGGGFVAGLKSGLHHFHPDSGFVFLSEIEDAALDNRPNDATVDGAGRLWFGTMHDAETTLTGALYRLDEAGRPLKQDDGICITNGPCASPDGKTFYHTDTLEKIIWAYDLDADGGLSNKRQFFRLDMENAWPDGSVVDAEGYVWTALWGGHGALRLSPEGEIVDRVTLDAINVTKPCFGGPDLKTLYFTTARKGLSDEQLDAYPLCGGLFALPVAVAGQPQCEVRLDRP
;
A
#
# COMPACT_ATOMS: atom_id res chain seq x y z
N MET A 1 -19.87 -9.58 -15.13
CA MET A 1 -18.54 -9.55 -14.49
C MET A 1 -18.75 -9.55 -12.98
N PRO A 2 -17.88 -10.18 -12.19
CA PRO A 2 -17.97 -10.09 -10.73
C PRO A 2 -17.90 -8.62 -10.29
N THR A 3 -18.66 -8.27 -9.26
CA THR A 3 -18.71 -6.91 -8.69
C THR A 3 -17.99 -6.93 -7.34
N PRO A 4 -17.21 -5.88 -6.97
CA PRO A 4 -16.62 -5.80 -5.65
C PRO A 4 -17.67 -5.87 -4.54
N THR A 5 -17.40 -6.63 -3.49
CA THR A 5 -18.27 -6.76 -2.32
C THR A 5 -17.57 -6.24 -1.07
N CYS A 6 -18.24 -5.41 -0.26
CA CYS A 6 -17.72 -5.04 1.06
C CYS A 6 -17.77 -6.26 1.98
N VAL A 7 -16.60 -6.77 2.38
CA VAL A 7 -16.45 -7.95 3.25
C VAL A 7 -16.26 -7.58 4.71
N TRP A 8 -15.88 -6.33 4.98
CA TRP A 8 -15.85 -5.77 6.32
C TRP A 8 -16.15 -4.28 6.28
N ASP A 9 -17.34 -3.91 6.78
CA ASP A 9 -17.77 -2.52 6.89
C ASP A 9 -17.17 -1.83 8.13
N LEU A 10 -15.84 -1.71 8.15
CA LEU A 10 -15.06 -1.19 9.29
C LEU A 10 -15.28 0.32 9.54
N LYS A 11 -15.68 1.06 8.50
CA LYS A 11 -15.76 2.54 8.52
C LYS A 11 -14.42 3.21 8.83
N ALA A 12 -13.31 2.64 8.38
CA ALA A 12 -11.97 3.17 8.58
C ALA A 12 -11.88 4.64 8.16
N THR A 13 -11.19 5.45 8.97
CA THR A 13 -10.95 6.85 8.64
C THR A 13 -10.02 6.91 7.43
N LEU A 14 -8.90 6.20 7.48
CA LEU A 14 -7.95 6.06 6.37
C LEU A 14 -7.41 4.62 6.34
N GLY A 15 -8.22 3.70 5.80
CA GLY A 15 -7.81 2.31 5.62
C GLY A 15 -6.72 2.22 4.56
N GLU A 16 -5.59 1.57 4.86
CA GLU A 16 -4.40 1.57 4.01
C GLU A 16 -3.53 0.33 4.16
N GLY A 17 -2.52 0.20 3.30
CA GLY A 17 -1.45 -0.78 3.41
C GLY A 17 -1.91 -2.25 3.51
N PRO A 18 -2.92 -2.71 2.74
CA PRO A 18 -3.35 -4.10 2.82
C PRO A 18 -2.28 -5.04 2.28
N ILE A 19 -2.06 -6.14 2.99
CA ILE A 19 -1.21 -7.26 2.60
C ILE A 19 -1.95 -8.58 2.83
N TRP A 20 -1.54 -9.62 2.11
CA TRP A 20 -2.03 -10.97 2.30
C TRP A 20 -1.02 -11.82 3.08
N SER A 21 -1.44 -12.35 4.22
CA SER A 21 -0.69 -13.38 4.94
C SER A 21 -1.15 -14.75 4.44
N ALA A 22 -0.30 -15.41 3.65
CA ALA A 22 -0.56 -16.76 3.16
C ALA A 22 -0.57 -17.81 4.29
N GLU A 23 0.24 -17.62 5.33
CA GLU A 23 0.28 -18.50 6.50
C GLU A 23 -1.04 -18.46 7.27
N GLU A 24 -1.57 -17.26 7.55
CA GLU A 24 -2.81 -17.09 8.31
C GLU A 24 -4.07 -17.16 7.45
N GLN A 25 -3.93 -17.17 6.12
CA GLN A 25 -5.02 -16.96 5.17
C GLN A 25 -5.85 -15.73 5.54
N ALA A 26 -5.17 -14.60 5.74
CA ALA A 26 -5.76 -13.38 6.28
C ALA A 26 -5.28 -12.13 5.53
N VAL A 27 -6.16 -11.14 5.43
CA VAL A 27 -5.80 -9.78 5.01
C VAL A 27 -5.43 -8.99 6.25
N TRP A 28 -4.24 -8.42 6.25
CA TRP A 28 -3.81 -7.44 7.24
C TRP A 28 -3.78 -6.06 6.60
N PHE A 29 -4.16 -5.02 7.33
CA PHE A 29 -4.15 -3.64 6.84
C PHE A 29 -4.17 -2.67 8.04
N VAL A 30 -4.10 -1.37 7.79
CA VAL A 30 -4.05 -0.35 8.84
C VAL A 30 -5.19 0.66 8.70
N ASP A 31 -5.52 1.36 9.78
CA ASP A 31 -6.22 2.64 9.73
C ASP A 31 -5.29 3.72 10.29
N ILE A 32 -4.72 4.52 9.39
CA ILE A 32 -3.65 5.48 9.71
C ILE A 32 -4.10 6.48 10.76
N LYS A 33 -5.31 7.04 10.61
CA LYS A 33 -5.80 8.13 11.45
C LYS A 33 -6.47 7.64 12.74
N SER A 34 -6.85 6.36 12.79
CA SER A 34 -7.34 5.72 14.02
C SER A 34 -6.24 5.01 14.82
N HIS A 35 -5.00 4.97 14.30
CA HIS A 35 -3.83 4.31 14.90
C HIS A 35 -4.09 2.82 15.16
N LYS A 36 -4.58 2.10 14.14
CA LYS A 36 -4.93 0.68 14.28
C LYS A 36 -4.32 -0.18 13.19
N VAL A 37 -3.99 -1.40 13.57
CA VAL A 37 -3.77 -2.54 12.68
C VAL A 37 -5.00 -3.42 12.70
N HIS A 38 -5.39 -3.96 11.55
CA HIS A 38 -6.56 -4.80 11.37
C HIS A 38 -6.16 -6.13 10.72
N ARG A 39 -6.85 -7.22 11.11
CA ARG A 39 -6.76 -8.54 10.49
C ARG A 39 -8.16 -9.04 10.14
N PHE A 40 -8.33 -9.57 8.94
CA PHE A 40 -9.57 -10.17 8.43
C PHE A 40 -9.30 -11.58 7.87
N HIS A 41 -10.02 -12.59 8.36
CA HIS A 41 -9.98 -13.96 7.82
C HIS A 41 -11.17 -14.20 6.87
N PRO A 42 -10.95 -14.33 5.54
CA PRO A 42 -12.04 -14.42 4.58
C PRO A 42 -12.95 -15.65 4.77
N ALA A 43 -12.39 -16.78 5.17
CA ALA A 43 -13.14 -18.04 5.29
C ALA A 43 -14.16 -18.03 6.43
N SER A 44 -13.87 -17.34 7.53
CA SER A 44 -14.74 -17.28 8.72
C SER A 44 -15.42 -15.94 8.92
N GLY A 45 -14.95 -14.88 8.24
CA GLY A 45 -15.34 -13.50 8.50
C GLY A 45 -14.80 -12.96 9.84
N ALA A 46 -13.91 -13.69 10.51
CA ALA A 46 -13.36 -13.25 11.80
C ALA A 46 -12.44 -12.04 11.62
N THR A 47 -12.55 -11.09 12.56
CA THR A 47 -11.78 -9.85 12.55
C THR A 47 -11.04 -9.63 13.86
N ALA A 48 -9.93 -8.91 13.79
CA ALA A 48 -9.19 -8.44 14.95
C ALA A 48 -8.61 -7.04 14.68
N SER A 49 -8.44 -6.25 15.73
CA SER A 49 -7.85 -4.93 15.68
C SER A 49 -6.85 -4.75 16.82
N PHE A 50 -5.73 -4.09 16.54
CA PHE A 50 -4.63 -3.87 17.47
C PHE A 50 -4.29 -2.38 17.50
N ASP A 51 -4.09 -1.82 18.68
CA ASP A 51 -3.70 -0.42 18.84
C ASP A 51 -2.23 -0.23 18.48
N ALA A 52 -1.95 0.78 17.66
CA ALA A 52 -0.61 1.24 17.36
C ALA A 52 -0.27 2.47 18.24
N PRO A 53 1.00 2.63 18.65
CA PRO A 53 1.41 3.76 19.49
C PRO A 53 1.41 5.11 18.76
N ASP A 54 1.34 5.10 17.42
CA ASP A 54 1.33 6.28 16.56
C ASP A 54 0.63 5.95 15.22
N GLN A 55 0.59 6.89 14.28
CA GLN A 55 0.07 6.70 12.92
C GLN A 55 0.85 5.61 12.19
N VAL A 56 0.32 4.39 12.19
CA VAL A 56 0.83 3.23 11.46
C VAL A 56 0.30 3.26 10.02
N THR A 57 1.20 3.15 9.03
CA THR A 57 0.85 3.43 7.62
C THR A 57 0.99 2.22 6.71
N PHE A 58 1.86 1.27 7.06
CA PHE A 58 2.00 0.00 6.35
C PHE A 58 2.44 -1.13 7.27
N LEU A 59 2.25 -2.36 6.80
CA LEU A 59 2.83 -3.57 7.34
C LEU A 59 3.58 -4.31 6.22
N ALA A 60 4.80 -4.76 6.52
CA ALA A 60 5.60 -5.58 5.63
C ALA A 60 5.93 -6.90 6.35
N PRO A 61 5.46 -8.06 5.87
CA PRO A 61 5.76 -9.35 6.49
C PRO A 61 7.27 -9.54 6.64
N ARG A 62 7.72 -10.11 7.75
CA ARG A 62 9.14 -10.28 8.04
C ARG A 62 9.50 -11.76 8.08
N ALA A 63 10.62 -12.11 7.47
CA ALA A 63 11.18 -13.45 7.60
C ALA A 63 11.44 -13.76 9.08
N GLY A 64 10.95 -14.92 9.55
CA GLY A 64 10.99 -15.28 10.97
C GLY A 64 9.80 -14.77 11.80
N GLY A 65 8.75 -14.27 11.14
CA GLY A 65 7.47 -13.95 11.76
C GLY A 65 7.30 -12.48 12.14
N GLY A 66 6.03 -12.08 12.24
CA GLY A 66 5.62 -10.70 12.47
C GLY A 66 5.84 -9.80 11.25
N PHE A 67 5.92 -8.50 11.52
CA PHE A 67 5.99 -7.46 10.50
C PHE A 67 7.07 -6.44 10.82
N VAL A 68 7.59 -5.79 9.79
CA VAL A 68 8.12 -4.42 9.91
C VAL A 68 6.95 -3.47 9.62
N ALA A 69 6.71 -2.51 10.51
CA ALA A 69 5.65 -1.52 10.42
C ALA A 69 6.23 -0.12 10.28
N GLY A 70 5.67 0.69 9.38
CA GLY A 70 5.98 2.11 9.28
C GLY A 70 5.05 2.93 10.16
N LEU A 71 5.61 3.64 11.14
CA LEU A 71 4.88 4.59 11.97
C LEU A 71 5.45 5.99 11.77
N LYS A 72 4.67 7.05 12.06
CA LYS A 72 5.18 8.43 12.08
C LYS A 72 6.41 8.59 12.99
N SER A 73 6.46 7.85 14.10
CA SER A 73 7.60 7.77 15.01
C SER A 73 8.81 6.96 14.50
N GLY A 74 8.72 6.31 13.34
CA GLY A 74 9.79 5.51 12.72
C GLY A 74 9.38 4.08 12.38
N LEU A 75 10.37 3.27 11.99
CA LEU A 75 10.16 1.85 11.71
C LEU A 75 10.11 1.05 13.02
N HIS A 76 9.21 0.08 13.06
CA HIS A 76 9.02 -0.81 14.21
C HIS A 76 8.91 -2.26 13.75
N HIS A 77 9.34 -3.20 14.59
CA HIS A 77 8.81 -4.56 14.54
C HIS A 77 7.41 -4.58 15.16
N PHE A 78 6.51 -5.36 14.57
CA PHE A 78 5.17 -5.60 15.10
C PHE A 78 4.86 -7.09 15.12
N HIS A 79 4.36 -7.57 16.25
CA HIS A 79 3.73 -8.89 16.35
C HIS A 79 2.47 -8.77 17.24
N PRO A 80 1.35 -9.46 16.90
CA PRO A 80 0.11 -9.36 17.67
C PRO A 80 0.26 -9.66 19.17
N ASP A 81 1.13 -10.61 19.52
CA ASP A 81 1.33 -11.04 20.91
C ASP A 81 2.27 -10.14 21.71
N SER A 82 3.22 -9.46 21.06
CA SER A 82 4.25 -8.65 21.75
C SER A 82 4.15 -7.15 21.50
N GLY A 83 3.25 -6.72 20.61
CA GLY A 83 3.08 -5.32 20.24
C GLY A 83 4.21 -4.78 19.37
N PHE A 84 4.47 -3.49 19.50
CA PHE A 84 5.43 -2.74 18.69
C PHE A 84 6.77 -2.57 19.41
N VAL A 85 7.87 -2.80 18.69
CA VAL A 85 9.24 -2.58 19.17
C VAL A 85 9.96 -1.71 18.17
N PHE A 86 10.52 -0.59 18.63
CA PHE A 86 11.24 0.35 17.76
C PHE A 86 12.43 -0.32 17.06
N LEU A 87 12.57 -0.07 15.76
CA LEU A 87 13.65 -0.60 14.91
C LEU A 87 14.61 0.50 14.48
N SER A 88 14.12 1.54 13.81
CA SER A 88 14.97 2.60 13.27
C SER A 88 14.21 3.90 13.08
N GLU A 89 14.92 5.02 13.23
CA GLU A 89 14.48 6.32 12.72
C GLU A 89 14.49 6.29 11.18
N ILE A 90 13.65 7.13 10.56
CA ILE A 90 13.57 7.28 9.10
C ILE A 90 14.22 8.59 8.67
N GLU A 91 13.77 9.69 9.27
CA GLU A 91 14.06 11.06 8.89
C GLU A 91 14.15 11.94 10.14
N ASP A 92 14.66 13.16 9.98
CA ASP A 92 14.61 14.18 11.03
C ASP A 92 13.14 14.53 11.36
N ALA A 93 12.78 14.41 12.64
CA ALA A 93 11.44 14.73 13.14
C ALA A 93 11.01 16.18 12.84
N ALA A 94 11.96 17.11 12.62
CA ALA A 94 11.68 18.49 12.24
C ALA A 94 11.00 18.64 10.87
N LEU A 95 11.04 17.59 10.02
CA LEU A 95 10.33 17.59 8.73
C LEU A 95 8.81 17.40 8.87
N ASP A 96 8.33 16.94 10.04
CA ASP A 96 6.92 16.54 10.26
C ASP A 96 6.40 15.54 9.20
N ASN A 97 7.32 14.71 8.71
CA ASN A 97 7.00 13.63 7.79
C ASN A 97 6.43 12.42 8.52
N ARG A 98 5.72 11.57 7.78
CA ARG A 98 5.38 10.19 8.15
C ARG A 98 5.69 9.26 6.97
N PRO A 99 5.91 7.96 7.19
CA PRO A 99 5.80 6.99 6.12
C PRO A 99 4.38 7.01 5.54
N ASN A 100 4.23 6.53 4.30
CA ASN A 100 2.92 6.39 3.66
C ASN A 100 2.73 4.96 3.18
N ASP A 101 3.13 4.64 1.95
CA ASP A 101 2.96 3.30 1.38
C ASP A 101 4.28 2.51 1.30
N ALA A 102 4.18 1.19 1.25
CA ALA A 102 5.32 0.27 1.17
C ALA A 102 5.05 -0.98 0.34
N THR A 103 6.13 -1.66 -0.02
CA THR A 103 6.13 -3.00 -0.62
C THR A 103 7.41 -3.75 -0.28
N VAL A 104 7.38 -5.07 -0.46
CA VAL A 104 8.57 -5.92 -0.40
C VAL A 104 8.78 -6.52 -1.78
N ASP A 105 9.95 -6.32 -2.36
CA ASP A 105 10.27 -6.88 -3.68
C ASP A 105 10.67 -8.37 -3.61
N GLY A 106 10.85 -8.99 -4.78
CA GLY A 106 11.23 -10.40 -4.90
C GLY A 106 12.59 -10.77 -4.27
N ALA A 107 13.45 -9.79 -3.96
CA ALA A 107 14.70 -10.00 -3.25
C ALA A 107 14.54 -9.91 -1.72
N GLY A 108 13.35 -9.56 -1.22
CA GLY A 108 13.07 -9.39 0.20
C GLY A 108 13.44 -8.00 0.73
N ARG A 109 13.61 -7.01 -0.15
CA ARG A 109 13.95 -5.63 0.23
C ARG A 109 12.67 -4.85 0.51
N LEU A 110 12.60 -4.19 1.66
CA LEU A 110 11.51 -3.29 1.99
C LEU A 110 11.73 -1.94 1.28
N TRP A 111 10.74 -1.52 0.52
CA TRP A 111 10.65 -0.20 -0.10
C TRP A 111 9.48 0.56 0.47
N PHE A 112 9.66 1.83 0.78
CA PHE A 112 8.59 2.65 1.34
C PHE A 112 8.79 4.13 1.04
N GLY A 113 7.69 4.87 1.00
CA GLY A 113 7.69 6.31 0.83
C GLY A 113 7.44 7.06 2.13
N THR A 114 7.96 8.28 2.23
CA THR A 114 7.58 9.29 3.24
C THR A 114 6.87 10.47 2.60
N MET A 115 6.16 11.24 3.41
CA MET A 115 5.47 12.46 2.99
C MET A 115 5.28 13.39 4.17
N HIS A 116 5.13 14.70 3.91
CA HIS A 116 4.69 15.64 4.93
C HIS A 116 3.30 15.25 5.43
N ASP A 117 3.09 15.11 6.74
CA ASP A 117 1.82 14.55 7.27
C ASP A 117 0.60 15.43 6.92
N ALA A 118 0.80 16.75 6.80
CA ALA A 118 -0.26 17.67 6.37
C ALA A 118 -0.33 17.86 4.84
N GLU A 119 0.49 17.19 4.04
CA GLU A 119 0.43 17.22 2.56
C GLU A 119 0.71 18.62 1.94
N THR A 120 1.50 19.46 2.62
CA THR A 120 1.73 20.88 2.22
C THR A 120 3.13 21.19 1.70
N THR A 121 4.09 20.26 1.81
CA THR A 121 5.48 20.48 1.41
C THR A 121 6.05 19.28 0.65
N LEU A 122 7.01 19.53 -0.26
CA LEU A 122 7.67 18.53 -1.09
C LEU A 122 8.85 17.87 -0.37
N THR A 123 8.63 17.39 0.86
CA THR A 123 9.66 16.77 1.71
C THR A 123 9.63 15.24 1.66
N GLY A 124 8.69 14.65 0.92
CA GLY A 124 8.57 13.20 0.78
C GLY A 124 9.71 12.60 -0.04
N ALA A 125 10.07 11.37 0.31
CA ALA A 125 11.15 10.63 -0.32
C ALA A 125 10.84 9.14 -0.39
N LEU A 126 11.44 8.46 -1.38
CA LEU A 126 11.42 7.02 -1.52
C LEU A 126 12.65 6.42 -0.82
N TYR A 127 12.44 5.38 -0.03
CA TYR A 127 13.47 4.66 0.70
C TYR A 127 13.49 3.18 0.36
N ARG A 128 14.67 2.60 0.53
CA ARG A 128 14.90 1.16 0.61
C ARG A 128 15.54 0.85 1.96
N LEU A 129 15.05 -0.15 2.67
CA LEU A 129 15.69 -0.64 3.89
C LEU A 129 16.91 -1.50 3.53
N ASP A 130 18.06 -1.25 4.14
CA ASP A 130 19.21 -2.15 4.03
C ASP A 130 19.09 -3.35 5.00
N GLU A 131 19.97 -4.34 4.83
CA GLU A 131 19.98 -5.57 5.65
C GLU A 131 20.23 -5.27 7.15
N ALA A 132 20.84 -4.13 7.46
CA ALA A 132 21.06 -3.68 8.83
C ALA A 132 19.85 -2.92 9.43
N GLY A 133 18.75 -2.79 8.69
CA GLY A 133 17.54 -2.09 9.13
C GLY A 133 17.62 -0.57 9.00
N ARG A 134 18.54 -0.03 8.18
CA ARG A 134 18.71 1.41 7.98
C ARG A 134 18.02 1.87 6.68
N PRO A 135 17.19 2.92 6.73
CA PRO A 135 16.60 3.51 5.53
C PRO A 135 17.65 4.18 4.64
N LEU A 136 17.67 3.81 3.37
CA LEU A 136 18.52 4.41 2.33
C LEU A 136 17.63 5.16 1.34
N LYS A 137 17.76 6.48 1.28
CA LYS A 137 17.01 7.33 0.34
C LYS A 137 17.38 6.99 -1.12
N GLN A 138 16.39 6.89 -1.99
CA GLN A 138 16.49 6.50 -3.40
C GLN A 138 15.99 7.59 -4.35
N ASP A 139 14.99 8.35 -3.94
CA ASP A 139 14.42 9.48 -4.69
C ASP A 139 13.78 10.47 -3.69
N ASP A 140 13.61 11.73 -4.06
CA ASP A 140 12.99 12.75 -3.20
C ASP A 140 12.32 13.89 -3.98
N GLY A 141 11.83 14.90 -3.24
CA GLY A 141 11.10 16.03 -3.80
C GLY A 141 9.65 15.70 -4.15
N ILE A 142 9.06 14.71 -3.47
CA ILE A 142 7.71 14.19 -3.73
C ILE A 142 6.76 14.72 -2.66
N CYS A 143 5.52 15.08 -3.01
CA CYS A 143 4.56 15.55 -2.01
C CYS A 143 3.92 14.37 -1.25
N ILE A 144 3.35 13.43 -2.00
CA ILE A 144 2.62 12.27 -1.47
C ILE A 144 3.14 11.04 -2.20
N THR A 145 3.93 10.25 -1.50
CA THR A 145 4.53 9.02 -2.01
C THR A 145 3.54 7.87 -1.89
N ASN A 146 3.29 7.17 -2.99
CA ASN A 146 2.42 6.01 -3.01
C ASN A 146 2.99 4.88 -3.85
N GLY A 147 2.37 3.70 -3.77
CA GLY A 147 2.70 2.56 -4.60
C GLY A 147 4.19 2.25 -4.61
N PRO A 148 4.74 1.71 -3.51
CA PRO A 148 5.58 0.56 -3.73
C PRO A 148 5.02 -0.51 -4.65
N CYS A 149 5.51 -0.74 -5.88
CA CYS A 149 5.38 -2.08 -6.46
C CYS A 149 6.50 -2.42 -7.46
N ALA A 150 6.70 -3.72 -7.70
CA ALA A 150 7.74 -4.22 -8.60
C ALA A 150 7.17 -5.23 -9.60
N SER A 151 7.75 -5.28 -10.80
CA SER A 151 7.38 -6.23 -11.85
C SER A 151 7.72 -7.68 -11.44
N PRO A 152 7.03 -8.69 -12.01
CA PRO A 152 7.27 -10.09 -11.67
C PRO A 152 8.69 -10.59 -11.97
N ASP A 153 9.34 -9.99 -12.97
CA ASP A 153 10.73 -10.31 -13.33
C ASP A 153 11.77 -9.56 -12.48
N GLY A 154 11.32 -8.68 -11.57
CA GLY A 154 12.16 -7.91 -10.67
C GLY A 154 13.00 -6.83 -11.33
N LYS A 155 12.68 -6.42 -12.58
CA LYS A 155 13.48 -5.46 -13.35
C LYS A 155 12.87 -4.07 -13.45
N THR A 156 11.59 -3.90 -13.13
CA THR A 156 10.92 -2.60 -13.12
C THR A 156 10.36 -2.33 -11.75
N PHE A 157 10.67 -1.16 -11.21
CA PHE A 157 10.09 -0.64 -9.98
C PHE A 157 9.16 0.51 -10.32
N TYR A 158 8.00 0.55 -9.70
CA TYR A 158 7.00 1.61 -9.90
C TYR A 158 6.84 2.42 -8.61
N HIS A 159 6.61 3.72 -8.78
CA HIS A 159 6.36 4.64 -7.68
C HIS A 159 5.35 5.71 -8.08
N THR A 160 4.35 5.95 -7.26
CA THR A 160 3.31 6.96 -7.51
C THR A 160 3.64 8.27 -6.80
N ASP A 161 3.64 9.36 -7.56
CA ASP A 161 3.44 10.71 -7.02
C ASP A 161 1.96 11.06 -7.19
N THR A 162 1.23 11.02 -6.08
CA THR A 162 -0.22 11.19 -6.10
C THR A 162 -0.61 12.58 -6.60
N LEU A 163 0.04 13.66 -6.16
CA LEU A 163 -0.37 15.03 -6.54
C LEU A 163 -0.01 15.39 -7.97
N GLU A 164 1.11 14.89 -8.48
CA GLU A 164 1.46 15.00 -9.91
C GLU A 164 0.56 14.12 -10.80
N LYS A 165 -0.17 13.18 -10.20
CA LYS A 165 -0.98 12.16 -10.90
C LYS A 165 -0.15 11.26 -11.81
N ILE A 166 1.10 10.99 -11.42
CA ILE A 166 2.05 10.22 -12.22
C ILE A 166 2.46 8.96 -11.47
N ILE A 167 2.45 7.84 -12.19
CA ILE A 167 3.19 6.64 -11.81
C ILE A 167 4.49 6.66 -12.60
N TRP A 168 5.60 6.72 -11.87
CA TRP A 168 6.96 6.62 -12.38
C TRP A 168 7.37 5.15 -12.46
N ALA A 169 8.19 4.82 -13.46
CA ALA A 169 8.92 3.56 -13.53
C ALA A 169 10.43 3.81 -13.48
N TYR A 170 11.14 2.84 -12.92
CA TYR A 170 12.59 2.78 -12.84
C TYR A 170 13.05 1.41 -13.31
N ASP A 171 14.25 1.34 -13.86
CA ASP A 171 14.95 0.07 -13.95
C ASP A 171 15.44 -0.30 -12.53
N LEU A 172 15.15 -1.53 -12.12
CA LEU A 172 15.53 -2.08 -10.82
C LEU A 172 16.68 -3.07 -11.02
N ASP A 173 17.85 -2.70 -10.50
CA ASP A 173 19.05 -3.52 -10.57
C ASP A 173 19.01 -4.66 -9.53
N ALA A 174 19.82 -5.71 -9.79
CA ALA A 174 19.89 -6.88 -8.90
C ALA A 174 20.36 -6.52 -7.48
N ASP A 175 21.23 -5.51 -7.34
CA ASP A 175 21.68 -4.97 -6.05
C ASP A 175 20.70 -3.94 -5.45
N GLY A 176 19.64 -3.61 -6.19
CA GLY A 176 18.54 -2.74 -5.78
C GLY A 176 18.83 -1.28 -6.00
N GLY A 177 19.74 -0.95 -6.92
CA GLY A 177 19.80 0.38 -7.51
C GLY A 177 18.54 0.68 -8.33
N LEU A 178 18.11 1.93 -8.30
CA LEU A 178 17.10 2.46 -9.22
C LEU A 178 17.77 3.37 -10.24
N SER A 179 17.43 3.19 -11.52
CA SER A 179 17.93 4.05 -12.61
C SER A 179 16.85 4.28 -13.67
N ASN A 180 17.14 5.15 -14.66
CA ASN A 180 16.27 5.41 -15.81
C ASN A 180 14.81 5.76 -15.46
N LYS A 181 14.63 6.68 -14.48
CA LYS A 181 13.32 7.23 -14.08
C LYS A 181 12.57 7.73 -15.32
N ARG A 182 11.36 7.23 -15.53
CA ARG A 182 10.50 7.57 -16.67
C ARG A 182 9.04 7.57 -16.29
N GLN A 183 8.24 8.42 -16.92
CA GLN A 183 6.80 8.39 -16.75
C GLN A 183 6.27 7.07 -17.32
N PHE A 184 5.64 6.25 -16.49
CA PHE A 184 4.96 5.04 -16.93
C PHE A 184 3.50 5.34 -17.28
N PHE A 185 2.81 6.06 -16.39
CA PHE A 185 1.42 6.42 -16.57
C PHE A 185 1.13 7.79 -15.96
N ARG A 186 0.24 8.56 -16.60
CA ARG A 186 -0.33 9.78 -16.03
C ARG A 186 -1.85 9.65 -16.01
N LEU A 187 -2.45 9.81 -14.84
CA LEU A 187 -3.90 9.76 -14.69
C LEU A 187 -4.52 11.04 -15.25
N ASP A 188 -5.24 10.91 -16.35
CA ASP A 188 -6.10 11.96 -16.90
C ASP A 188 -7.55 11.73 -16.46
N MET A 189 -7.84 12.10 -15.21
CA MET A 189 -9.18 12.00 -14.63
C MET A 189 -9.40 13.17 -13.67
N GLU A 190 -10.53 13.86 -13.83
CA GLU A 190 -10.92 14.95 -12.95
C GLU A 190 -11.29 14.41 -11.55
N ASN A 191 -10.90 15.13 -10.51
CA ASN A 191 -11.22 14.81 -9.11
C ASN A 191 -10.83 13.39 -8.66
N ALA A 192 -9.84 12.78 -9.33
CA ALA A 192 -9.25 11.51 -8.95
C ALA A 192 -7.72 11.58 -8.96
N TRP A 193 -7.08 10.81 -8.07
CA TRP A 193 -5.63 10.70 -7.97
C TRP A 193 -5.23 9.22 -7.82
N PRO A 194 -4.09 8.81 -8.42
CA PRO A 194 -3.56 7.47 -8.19
C PRO A 194 -3.03 7.35 -6.76
N ASP A 195 -3.34 6.23 -6.12
CA ASP A 195 -2.98 5.95 -4.74
C ASP A 195 -2.08 4.68 -4.70
N GLY A 196 -2.29 3.76 -3.76
CA GLY A 196 -1.58 2.49 -3.69
C GLY A 196 -1.71 1.63 -4.95
N SER A 197 -0.61 0.95 -5.31
CA SER A 197 -0.52 0.10 -6.51
C SER A 197 0.06 -1.29 -6.21
N VAL A 198 -0.34 -2.29 -7.00
CA VAL A 198 0.22 -3.66 -7.00
C VAL A 198 0.37 -4.17 -8.43
N VAL A 199 1.20 -5.19 -8.64
CA VAL A 199 1.41 -5.79 -9.97
C VAL A 199 0.95 -7.24 -9.96
N ASP A 200 0.14 -7.62 -10.94
CA ASP A 200 -0.31 -9.00 -11.09
C ASP A 200 0.75 -9.92 -11.73
N ALA A 201 0.49 -11.22 -11.77
CA ALA A 201 1.43 -12.21 -12.28
C ALA A 201 1.73 -12.09 -13.79
N GLU A 202 0.92 -11.32 -14.53
CA GLU A 202 1.14 -11.02 -15.96
C GLU A 202 1.90 -9.71 -16.17
N GLY A 203 2.23 -8.98 -15.11
CA GLY A 203 2.97 -7.71 -15.17
C GLY A 203 2.08 -6.48 -15.33
N TYR A 204 0.76 -6.61 -15.16
CA TYR A 204 -0.15 -5.46 -15.22
C TYR A 204 -0.20 -4.74 -13.86
N VAL A 205 -0.14 -3.42 -13.89
CA VAL A 205 -0.20 -2.57 -12.69
C VAL A 205 -1.67 -2.30 -12.36
N TRP A 206 -2.09 -2.62 -11.15
CA TRP A 206 -3.37 -2.24 -10.58
C TRP A 206 -3.17 -1.04 -9.67
N THR A 207 -3.76 0.11 -9.99
CA THR A 207 -3.69 1.34 -9.17
C THR A 207 -5.06 1.70 -8.63
N ALA A 208 -5.16 1.90 -7.32
CA ALA A 208 -6.36 2.47 -6.71
C ALA A 208 -6.52 3.95 -7.11
N LEU A 209 -7.76 4.44 -6.99
CA LEU A 209 -8.14 5.81 -7.30
C LEU A 209 -8.78 6.48 -6.08
N TRP A 210 -8.04 7.39 -5.44
CA TRP A 210 -8.61 8.32 -4.47
C TRP A 210 -9.57 9.28 -5.17
N GLY A 211 -10.82 9.39 -4.71
CA GLY A 211 -11.87 10.18 -5.37
C GLY A 211 -12.45 9.56 -6.65
N GLY A 212 -11.81 8.54 -7.22
CA GLY A 212 -12.15 7.98 -8.53
C GLY A 212 -13.01 6.71 -8.52
N HIS A 213 -13.50 6.30 -7.35
CA HIS A 213 -14.43 5.18 -7.18
C HIS A 213 -13.93 3.82 -7.69
N GLY A 214 -12.68 3.45 -7.40
CA GLY A 214 -12.21 2.11 -7.75
C GLY A 214 -10.73 2.01 -8.06
N ALA A 215 -10.41 1.23 -9.09
CA ALA A 215 -9.04 1.00 -9.53
C ALA A 215 -8.95 0.82 -11.05
N LEU A 216 -7.78 1.14 -11.61
CA LEU A 216 -7.44 0.86 -13.01
C LEU A 216 -6.48 -0.34 -13.08
N ARG A 217 -6.61 -1.15 -14.13
CA ARG A 217 -5.59 -2.12 -14.54
C ARG A 217 -4.87 -1.56 -15.76
N LEU A 218 -3.56 -1.43 -15.67
CA LEU A 218 -2.67 -0.85 -16.68
C LEU A 218 -1.81 -1.95 -17.31
N SER A 219 -1.64 -1.93 -18.63
CA SER A 219 -0.72 -2.83 -19.32
C SER A 219 0.74 -2.54 -18.93
N PRO A 220 1.68 -3.46 -19.22
CA PRO A 220 3.12 -3.20 -19.06
C PRO A 220 3.63 -1.96 -19.83
N GLU A 221 2.88 -1.48 -20.81
CA GLU A 221 3.13 -0.27 -21.59
C GLU A 221 2.47 0.99 -21.02
N GLY A 222 1.68 0.86 -19.95
CA GLY A 222 0.98 1.97 -19.29
C GLY A 222 -0.40 2.30 -19.87
N GLU A 223 -0.98 1.40 -20.67
CA GLU A 223 -2.32 1.61 -21.24
C GLU A 223 -3.42 1.11 -20.29
N ILE A 224 -4.52 1.85 -20.15
CA ILE A 224 -5.68 1.38 -19.38
C ILE A 224 -6.34 0.22 -20.13
N VAL A 225 -6.32 -0.97 -19.56
CA VAL A 225 -6.95 -2.17 -20.13
C VAL A 225 -8.22 -2.59 -19.42
N ASP A 226 -8.40 -2.16 -18.16
CA ASP A 226 -9.61 -2.42 -17.39
C ASP A 226 -9.82 -1.35 -16.31
N ARG A 227 -11.06 -1.25 -15.83
CA ARG A 227 -11.45 -0.42 -14.69
C ARG A 227 -12.45 -1.18 -13.83
N VAL A 228 -12.14 -1.26 -12.54
CA VAL A 228 -13.06 -1.74 -11.51
C VAL A 228 -13.70 -0.53 -10.83
N THR A 229 -15.01 -0.57 -10.65
CA THR A 229 -15.76 0.44 -9.88
C THR A 229 -16.20 -0.14 -8.54
N LEU A 230 -16.04 0.63 -7.48
CA LEU A 230 -16.45 0.28 -6.11
C LEU A 230 -17.56 1.22 -5.62
N ASP A 231 -18.43 0.72 -4.74
CA ASP A 231 -19.39 1.54 -3.97
C ASP A 231 -18.70 2.29 -2.82
N ALA A 232 -17.54 2.89 -3.10
CA ALA A 232 -16.75 3.72 -2.21
C ALA A 232 -16.02 4.79 -3.04
N ILE A 233 -15.92 6.02 -2.51
CA ILE A 233 -15.33 7.16 -3.23
C ILE A 233 -13.80 7.09 -3.21
N ASN A 234 -13.22 6.99 -2.01
CA ASN A 234 -11.78 7.00 -1.77
C ASN A 234 -11.29 5.55 -1.62
N VAL A 235 -10.83 4.96 -2.73
CA VAL A 235 -10.14 3.67 -2.72
C VAL A 235 -8.65 3.92 -2.59
N THR A 236 -8.00 3.27 -1.63
CA THR A 236 -6.63 3.63 -1.22
C THR A 236 -5.60 2.66 -1.76
N LYS A 237 -5.78 1.36 -1.57
CA LYS A 237 -4.80 0.38 -2.06
C LYS A 237 -5.42 -1.00 -2.33
N PRO A 238 -5.08 -1.64 -3.46
CA PRO A 238 -5.39 -3.04 -3.70
C PRO A 238 -4.33 -3.98 -3.08
N CYS A 239 -4.71 -5.21 -2.75
CA CYS A 239 -3.78 -6.33 -2.59
C CYS A 239 -4.37 -7.64 -3.10
N PHE A 240 -3.53 -8.54 -3.59
CA PHE A 240 -3.97 -9.89 -3.99
C PHE A 240 -3.93 -10.84 -2.81
N GLY A 241 -4.95 -11.68 -2.68
CA GLY A 241 -5.05 -12.70 -1.65
C GLY A 241 -5.93 -13.87 -2.06
N GLY A 242 -6.23 -14.72 -1.07
CA GLY A 242 -6.83 -16.03 -1.27
C GLY A 242 -5.78 -17.11 -1.57
N PRO A 243 -6.14 -18.41 -1.46
CA PRO A 243 -5.21 -19.53 -1.66
C PRO A 243 -4.54 -19.57 -3.04
N ASP A 244 -5.19 -19.01 -4.06
CA ASP A 244 -4.74 -18.95 -5.45
C ASP A 244 -4.32 -17.54 -5.90
N LEU A 245 -4.33 -16.57 -4.97
CA LEU A 245 -4.06 -15.15 -5.21
C LEU A 245 -4.98 -14.51 -6.27
N LYS A 246 -6.18 -15.07 -6.49
CA LYS A 246 -7.17 -14.57 -7.47
C LYS A 246 -8.30 -13.75 -6.84
N THR A 247 -8.09 -13.23 -5.64
CA THR A 247 -8.99 -12.24 -5.03
C THR A 247 -8.23 -10.94 -4.83
N LEU A 248 -8.71 -9.85 -5.43
CA LEU A 248 -8.27 -8.50 -5.09
C LEU A 248 -9.05 -8.01 -3.89
N TYR A 249 -8.35 -7.61 -2.84
CA TYR A 249 -8.89 -6.84 -1.73
C TYR A 249 -8.59 -5.36 -1.94
N PHE A 250 -9.49 -4.48 -1.49
CA PHE A 250 -9.30 -3.03 -1.55
C PHE A 250 -9.58 -2.40 -0.20
N THR A 251 -8.62 -1.65 0.33
CA THR A 251 -8.90 -0.71 1.41
C THR A 251 -9.50 0.57 0.87
N THR A 252 -10.31 1.22 1.69
CA THR A 252 -10.99 2.48 1.36
C THR A 252 -10.97 3.41 2.56
N ALA A 253 -11.31 4.68 2.36
CA ALA A 253 -11.22 5.71 3.38
C ALA A 253 -12.49 6.57 3.49
N ARG A 254 -12.76 7.09 4.69
CA ARG A 254 -13.76 8.14 4.94
C ARG A 254 -13.16 9.54 5.02
N LYS A 255 -11.84 9.64 5.20
CA LYS A 255 -11.10 10.92 5.30
C LYS A 255 -11.47 11.84 4.14
N GLY A 256 -11.86 13.07 4.47
CA GLY A 256 -12.17 14.13 3.50
C GLY A 256 -13.57 14.05 2.87
N LEU A 257 -14.38 13.05 3.20
CA LEU A 257 -15.75 12.95 2.69
C LEU A 257 -16.73 13.75 3.55
N SER A 258 -17.70 14.41 2.91
CA SER A 258 -18.81 15.10 3.59
C SER A 258 -19.87 14.12 4.10
N ASP A 259 -20.76 14.59 4.99
CA ASP A 259 -21.89 13.78 5.46
C ASP A 259 -22.80 13.33 4.30
N GLU A 260 -23.06 14.21 3.33
CA GLU A 260 -23.84 13.87 2.12
C GLU A 260 -23.17 12.76 1.30
N GLN A 261 -21.85 12.82 1.13
CA GLN A 261 -21.09 11.77 0.44
C GLN A 261 -21.11 10.46 1.20
N LEU A 262 -21.02 10.50 2.53
CA LEU A 262 -21.07 9.32 3.39
C LEU A 262 -22.46 8.70 3.44
N ASP A 263 -23.53 9.49 3.34
CA ASP A 263 -24.90 8.99 3.23
C ASP A 263 -25.13 8.33 1.86
N ALA A 264 -24.59 8.90 0.78
CA ALA A 264 -24.68 8.35 -0.57
C ALA A 264 -23.81 7.09 -0.77
N TYR A 265 -22.65 7.03 -0.12
CA TYR A 265 -21.69 5.93 -0.22
C TYR A 265 -21.37 5.38 1.18
N PRO A 266 -22.33 4.72 1.84
CA PRO A 266 -22.21 4.33 3.24
C PRO A 266 -21.04 3.38 3.47
N LEU A 267 -20.63 2.58 2.48
CA LEU A 267 -19.56 1.57 2.61
C LEU A 267 -18.13 2.15 2.52
N CYS A 268 -17.96 3.47 2.38
CA CYS A 268 -16.63 4.10 2.48
C CYS A 268 -15.95 3.78 3.82
N GLY A 269 -14.66 3.45 3.78
CA GLY A 269 -13.92 2.94 4.93
C GLY A 269 -14.04 1.42 5.14
N GLY A 270 -14.75 0.70 4.25
CA GLY A 270 -14.81 -0.76 4.25
C GLY A 270 -13.63 -1.42 3.54
N LEU A 271 -13.42 -2.70 3.85
CA LEU A 271 -12.59 -3.63 3.07
C LEU A 271 -13.47 -4.29 2.01
N PHE A 272 -13.10 -4.15 0.74
CA PHE A 272 -13.80 -4.79 -0.38
C PHE A 272 -13.00 -5.98 -0.91
N ALA A 273 -13.69 -6.93 -1.54
CA ALA A 273 -13.10 -8.07 -2.22
C ALA A 273 -13.70 -8.24 -3.62
N LEU A 274 -12.88 -8.65 -4.59
CA LEU A 274 -13.26 -8.92 -5.97
C LEU A 274 -12.50 -10.15 -6.49
N PRO A 275 -13.21 -11.23 -6.90
CA PRO A 275 -12.58 -12.31 -7.66
C PRO A 275 -12.12 -11.82 -9.04
N VAL A 276 -10.90 -12.20 -9.42
CA VAL A 276 -10.27 -11.82 -10.70
C VAL A 276 -9.73 -13.05 -11.43
N ALA A 277 -9.55 -12.94 -12.74
CA ALA A 277 -9.08 -14.06 -13.56
C ALA A 277 -7.58 -14.33 -13.41
N VAL A 278 -6.80 -13.26 -13.20
CA VAL A 278 -5.34 -13.26 -13.13
C VAL A 278 -4.91 -13.20 -11.67
N ALA A 279 -3.98 -14.07 -11.30
CA ALA A 279 -3.45 -14.11 -9.94
C ALA A 279 -2.49 -12.94 -9.69
N GLY A 280 -2.36 -12.55 -8.42
CA GLY A 280 -1.28 -11.69 -7.96
C GLY A 280 0.07 -12.39 -7.88
N GLN A 281 1.07 -11.61 -7.49
CA GLN A 281 2.37 -12.14 -7.08
C GLN A 281 2.32 -12.62 -5.62
N PRO A 282 3.09 -13.64 -5.23
CA PRO A 282 3.26 -14.01 -3.83
C PRO A 282 3.76 -12.84 -2.98
N GLN A 283 3.17 -12.65 -1.80
CA GLN A 283 3.64 -11.66 -0.85
C GLN A 283 5.06 -12.02 -0.38
N CYS A 284 6.02 -11.13 -0.63
CA CYS A 284 7.39 -11.30 -0.19
C CYS A 284 7.58 -10.81 1.26
N GLU A 285 8.62 -11.33 1.90
CA GLU A 285 8.98 -11.04 3.29
C GLU A 285 10.28 -10.23 3.36
N VAL A 286 10.31 -9.25 4.26
CA VAL A 286 11.50 -8.46 4.57
C VAL A 286 12.57 -9.37 5.15
N ARG A 287 13.78 -9.28 4.61
CA ARG A 287 14.98 -9.97 5.11
C ARG A 287 15.93 -8.96 5.73
N LEU A 288 16.20 -9.12 7.01
CA LEU A 288 17.18 -8.35 7.77
C LEU A 288 18.24 -9.29 8.34
N ASP A 289 19.46 -8.80 8.49
CA ASP A 289 20.59 -9.54 9.08
C ASP A 289 20.40 -9.83 10.57
N ARG A 290 19.53 -9.08 11.25
CA ARG A 290 19.26 -9.23 12.68
C ARG A 290 17.75 -9.34 12.94
N PRO A 291 17.35 -10.26 13.84
CA PRO A 291 15.96 -10.46 14.22
C PRO A 291 15.40 -9.33 15.08
#